data_AF-X1DD44-F1
#
_entry.id   AF-X1DD44-F1
#
_cell.length_a   1.000
_cell.length_b   1.000
_cell.length_c   1.000
_cell.angle_alpha   90.00
_cell.angle_beta   90.00
_cell.angle_gamma   90.00
#
_symmetry.space_group_name_H-M   'P 1'
#
loop_
_entity.id
_entity.type
_entity.pdbx_description
1 polymer ?
#
loop_
_entity_poly.entity_id
_entity_poly.type
_entity_poly.pdbx_seq_one_letter_code
_entity_poly.pdbx_strand_id
1 'polypeptide(L)'
;MKVLVACEFSGIVREAFHRRGHDAWSCDLLPTEIPGKHFQCDITDVLFDFIDGWDLMIAFPPCTYLASSGARWWESRRGEQESAIRFVQFLLGQDVIKKVAIENPIGILSA
;
A
#
# COMPACT_ATOMS: atom_id res chain seq x y z
N MET A 1 -7.86 2.95 16.80
CA MET A 1 -7.09 3.55 15.70
C MET A 1 -7.79 3.21 14.41
N LYS A 2 -7.86 4.16 13.49
CA LYS A 2 -8.24 3.96 12.09
C LYS A 2 -7.01 3.54 11.30
N VAL A 3 -7.05 2.34 10.73
CA VAL A 3 -5.91 1.72 10.04
C VAL A 3 -6.28 1.52 8.57
N LEU A 4 -5.47 2.07 7.68
CA LEU A 4 -5.55 1.84 6.25
C LEU A 4 -4.49 0.82 5.84
N VAL A 5 -4.93 -0.26 5.21
CA VAL A 5 -4.06 -1.27 4.61
C VAL A 5 -4.13 -1.08 3.09
N ALA A 6 -3.16 -0.35 2.55
CA ALA A 6 -3.14 0.05 1.15
C ALA A 6 -2.51 -1.01 0.24
N CYS A 7 -3.03 -1.16 -0.97
CA CYS A 7 -2.64 -2.20 -1.94
C CYS A 7 -2.79 -3.61 -1.36
N GLU A 8 -3.88 -3.85 -0.63
CA GLU A 8 -4.16 -5.17 -0.03
C GLU A 8 -5.52 -5.69 -0.49
N PHE A 9 -5.49 -6.72 -1.34
CA PHE A 9 -6.68 -7.48 -1.71
C PHE A 9 -6.91 -8.69 -0.80
N SER A 10 -5.86 -9.29 -0.20
CA SER A 10 -5.99 -10.53 0.59
C SER A 10 -6.85 -10.41 1.85
N GLY A 11 -6.98 -9.22 2.44
CA GLY A 11 -7.67 -9.01 3.72
C GLY A 11 -6.88 -9.46 4.96
N ILE A 12 -5.72 -10.10 4.82
CA ILE A 12 -5.01 -10.76 5.94
C ILE A 12 -4.58 -9.76 7.01
N VAL A 13 -3.95 -8.65 6.60
CA VAL A 13 -3.42 -7.64 7.53
C VAL A 13 -4.57 -6.82 8.09
N ARG A 14 -5.56 -6.46 7.25
CA ARG A 14 -6.81 -5.83 7.71
C ARG A 14 -7.46 -6.64 8.83
N GLU A 15 -7.68 -7.94 8.62
CA GLU A 15 -8.29 -8.83 9.62
C GLU A 15 -7.43 -8.95 10.89
N ALA A 16 -6.10 -8.96 10.76
CA ALA A 16 -5.20 -9.01 11.90
C ALA A 16 -5.29 -7.75 12.79
N PHE A 17 -5.50 -6.57 12.21
CA PHE A 17 -5.80 -5.33 12.95
C PHE A 17 -7.22 -5.33 13.50
N HIS A 18 -8.20 -5.77 12.71
CA HIS A 18 -9.60 -5.86 13.14
C HIS A 18 -9.76 -6.73 14.39
N ARG A 19 -9.12 -7.90 14.41
CA ARG A 19 -9.11 -8.83 15.57
C ARG A 19 -8.50 -8.23 16.84
N ARG A 20 -7.70 -7.17 16.71
CA ARG A 20 -7.13 -6.42 17.84
C ARG A 20 -7.98 -5.22 18.26
N GLY A 21 -9.17 -5.04 17.69
CA GLY A 21 -10.10 -3.97 18.03
C GLY A 21 -9.83 -2.65 17.31
N HIS A 22 -9.10 -2.66 16.20
CA HIS A 22 -8.87 -1.48 15.37
C HIS A 22 -9.96 -1.34 14.28
N ASP A 23 -10.24 -0.09 13.89
CA ASP A 23 -11.09 0.20 12.73
C ASP A 23 -10.23 0.10 11.47
N ALA A 24 -10.09 -1.12 10.96
CA ALA A 24 -9.19 -1.44 9.85
C ALA A 24 -9.96 -1.55 8.53
N TRP A 25 -9.44 -0.89 7.51
CA TRP A 25 -9.93 -0.96 6.14
C TRP A 25 -8.78 -1.33 5.21
N SER A 26 -9.07 -2.14 4.20
CA SER A 26 -8.16 -2.44 3.10
C SER A 26 -8.54 -1.63 1.86
N CYS A 27 -7.59 -1.30 1.00
CA CYS A 27 -7.85 -0.68 -0.30
C CYS A 27 -7.01 -1.35 -1.39
N ASP A 28 -7.64 -1.74 -2.50
CA ASP A 28 -6.96 -2.30 -3.68
C ASP A 28 -7.83 -2.07 -4.93
N LEU A 29 -7.24 -2.20 -6.12
CA LEU A 29 -8.01 -2.20 -7.38
C LEU A 29 -8.73 -3.55 -7.58
N LEU A 30 -8.17 -4.62 -7.01
CA LEU A 30 -8.71 -5.97 -7.05
C LEU A 30 -9.77 -6.18 -5.96
N PRO A 31 -10.77 -7.04 -6.20
CA PRO A 31 -11.73 -7.40 -5.17
C PRO A 31 -11.03 -8.13 -4.02
N THR A 32 -11.49 -7.90 -2.79
CA THR A 32 -10.92 -8.57 -1.62
C THR A 32 -11.22 -10.07 -1.59
N GLU A 33 -10.23 -10.87 -1.16
CA GLU A 33 -10.40 -12.32 -0.94
C GLU A 33 -11.21 -12.61 0.32
N ILE A 34 -11.09 -11.77 1.35
CA ILE A 34 -11.85 -11.89 2.60
C ILE A 34 -12.88 -10.76 2.63
N PRO A 35 -14.19 -11.06 2.53
CA PRO A 35 -15.24 -10.04 2.62
C PRO A 35 -15.14 -9.21 3.90
N GLY A 36 -15.37 -7.90 3.78
CA GLY A 36 -15.27 -7.00 4.93
C GLY A 36 -15.10 -5.54 4.49
N LYS A 37 -14.48 -4.76 5.38
CA LYS A 37 -14.18 -3.33 5.17
C LYS A 37 -13.11 -3.15 4.10
N HIS A 38 -13.54 -3.04 2.85
CA HIS A 38 -12.64 -2.95 1.70
C HIS A 38 -13.12 -1.90 0.71
N PHE A 39 -12.21 -1.01 0.32
CA PHE A 39 -12.39 -0.09 -0.80
C PHE A 39 -11.80 -0.70 -2.06
N GLN A 40 -12.64 -0.91 -3.08
CA GLN A 40 -12.19 -1.37 -4.38
C GLN A 40 -12.06 -0.17 -5.34
N CYS A 41 -10.99 0.61 -5.19
CA CYS A 41 -10.73 1.83 -5.97
C CYS A 41 -9.24 2.19 -5.93
N ASP A 42 -8.88 3.31 -6.56
CA ASP A 42 -7.53 3.85 -6.42
C ASP A 42 -7.31 4.36 -4.99
N ILE A 43 -6.10 4.17 -4.47
CA ILE A 43 -5.74 4.61 -3.12
C ILE A 43 -5.79 6.13 -2.99
N THR A 44 -5.60 6.88 -4.08
CA THR A 44 -5.70 8.35 -4.05
C THR A 44 -7.09 8.81 -3.62
N ASP A 45 -8.14 8.10 -4.03
CA ASP A 45 -9.52 8.44 -3.70
C ASP A 45 -9.76 8.29 -2.18
N VAL A 46 -9.23 7.21 -1.59
CA VAL A 46 -9.35 6.93 -0.15
C VAL A 46 -8.54 7.90 0.71
N LEU A 47 -7.39 8.36 0.22
CA LEU A 47 -6.53 9.29 0.95
C LEU A 47 -7.09 10.71 0.97
N PHE A 48 -7.77 11.15 -0.09
CA PHE A 48 -8.29 12.51 -0.19
C PHE A 48 -9.74 12.69 0.29
N ASP A 49 -10.58 11.64 0.21
CA ASP A 49 -12.01 11.76 0.51
C ASP A 49 -12.37 11.51 1.99
N PHE A 50 -11.45 10.97 2.78
CA PHE A 50 -11.74 10.58 4.17
C PHE A 50 -11.51 11.73 5.15
N ILE A 51 -12.57 12.52 5.40
CA ILE A 51 -12.57 13.70 6.29
C ILE A 51 -11.98 13.43 7.69
N ASP A 52 -12.25 12.25 8.25
CA ASP A 52 -11.78 11.91 9.60
C ASP A 52 -10.30 11.46 9.64
N GLY A 53 -9.66 11.26 8.49
CA GLY A 53 -8.27 10.82 8.35
C GLY A 53 -7.97 9.40 8.85
N TRP A 54 -6.68 9.04 8.76
CA TRP A 54 -6.13 7.75 9.16
C TRP A 54 -5.05 7.92 10.24
N ASP A 55 -5.01 7.03 11.23
CA ASP A 55 -3.97 7.04 12.28
C ASP A 55 -2.70 6.31 11.84
N LEU A 56 -2.86 5.29 10.99
CA LEU A 56 -1.80 4.39 10.52
C LEU A 56 -2.12 3.95 9.08
N MET A 57 -1.12 4.02 8.21
CA MET A 57 -1.13 3.35 6.91
C MET A 57 -0.04 2.28 6.85
N ILE A 58 -0.39 1.09 6.40
CA ILE A 58 0.55 0.03 6.00
C ILE A 58 0.27 -0.25 4.53
N ALA A 59 1.28 -0.12 3.66
CA ALA A 59 1.09 -0.33 2.23
C ALA A 59 1.95 -1.46 1.68
N PHE A 60 1.38 -2.18 0.71
CA PHE A 60 1.98 -3.28 -0.03
C PHE A 60 2.06 -2.94 -1.53
N PRO A 61 2.74 -1.86 -1.92
CA PRO A 61 2.75 -1.39 -3.31
C PRO A 61 3.32 -2.47 -4.26
N PRO A 62 2.87 -2.51 -5.53
CA PRO A 62 3.34 -3.51 -6.49
C PRO A 62 4.87 -3.58 -6.59
N CYS A 63 5.45 -4.77 -6.39
CA CYS A 63 6.90 -4.98 -6.31
C CYS A 63 7.58 -5.37 -7.63
N THR A 64 6.81 -5.57 -8.72
CA THR A 64 7.30 -6.10 -10.02
C THR A 64 8.52 -5.37 -10.56
N TYR A 65 8.59 -4.04 -10.37
CA TYR A 65 9.68 -3.19 -10.86
C TYR A 65 10.69 -2.79 -9.76
N LEU A 66 10.44 -3.23 -8.53
CA LEU A 66 11.22 -2.85 -7.35
C LEU A 66 12.11 -3.99 -6.87
N ALA A 67 11.60 -5.22 -6.90
CA ALA A 67 12.28 -6.39 -6.35
C ALA A 67 13.52 -6.82 -7.15
N SER A 68 14.56 -7.25 -6.43
CA SER A 68 15.83 -7.73 -7.02
C SER A 68 15.67 -8.99 -7.89
N SER A 69 14.62 -9.80 -7.67
CA SER A 69 14.27 -10.93 -8.53
C SER A 69 13.96 -10.51 -9.98
N GLY A 70 13.57 -9.25 -10.19
CA GLY A 70 13.34 -8.65 -11.52
C GLY A 70 14.57 -7.98 -12.12
N ALA A 71 15.72 -7.97 -11.44
CA ALA A 71 16.88 -7.13 -11.79
C ALA A 71 17.39 -7.32 -13.22
N ARG A 72 17.28 -8.54 -13.76
CA ARG A 72 17.61 -8.85 -15.16
C ARG A 72 16.91 -7.93 -16.17
N TRP A 73 15.74 -7.41 -15.85
CA TRP A 73 14.89 -6.64 -16.78
C TRP A 73 14.92 -5.12 -16.54
N TRP A 74 15.63 -4.65 -15.50
CA TRP A 74 15.60 -3.24 -15.09
C TRP A 74 16.08 -2.28 -16.19
N GLU A 75 17.12 -2.65 -16.95
CA GLU A 75 17.66 -1.78 -18.00
C GLU A 75 16.58 -1.41 -19.04
N SER A 76 15.73 -2.37 -19.40
CA SER A 76 14.64 -2.19 -20.36
C SER A 76 13.36 -1.57 -19.78
N ARG A 77 13.29 -1.38 -18.45
CA ARG A 77 12.06 -0.96 -17.73
C ARG A 77 12.28 0.20 -16.77
N ARG A 78 13.18 1.11 -17.12
CA ARG A 78 13.52 2.26 -16.27
C ARG A 78 12.31 3.16 -16.00
N GLY A 79 11.47 3.40 -17.00
CA GLY A 79 10.27 4.23 -16.85
C GLY A 79 9.28 3.65 -15.84
N GLU A 80 8.99 2.35 -15.93
CA GLU A 80 8.09 1.66 -15.00
C GLU A 80 8.66 1.59 -13.59
N GLN A 81 9.98 1.41 -13.47
CA GLN A 81 10.67 1.44 -12.18
C GLN A 81 10.62 2.84 -11.55
N GLU A 82 10.84 3.90 -12.31
CA GLU A 82 10.69 5.28 -11.84
C GLU A 82 9.25 5.55 -11.37
N SER A 83 8.25 5.11 -12.14
CA SER A 83 6.83 5.23 -11.72
C SER A 83 6.54 4.46 -10.43
N ALA A 84 7.07 3.25 -10.28
CA ALA A 84 6.91 2.46 -9.06
C ALA A 84 7.58 3.13 -7.85
N ILE A 85 8.80 3.66 -8.01
CA ILE A 85 9.49 4.41 -6.95
C ILE A 85 8.70 5.65 -6.56
N ARG A 86 8.20 6.42 -7.53
CA ARG A 86 7.36 7.61 -7.27
C ARG A 86 6.08 7.25 -6.52
N PHE A 87 5.47 6.11 -6.84
CA PHE A 87 4.28 5.65 -6.13
C PHE A 87 4.59 5.31 -4.66
N VAL A 88 5.72 4.64 -4.40
CA VAL A 88 6.16 4.40 -3.00
C VAL A 88 6.46 5.71 -2.27
N GLN A 89 7.14 6.65 -2.92
CA GLN A 89 7.40 7.98 -2.36
C GLN A 89 6.11 8.75 -2.05
N PHE A 90 5.11 8.66 -2.94
CA PHE A 90 3.79 9.24 -2.70
C PHE A 90 3.12 8.66 -1.46
N LEU A 91 3.17 7.33 -1.28
CA LEU A 91 2.61 6.68 -0.09
C LEU A 91 3.37 7.07 1.19
N LEU A 92 4.70 7.14 1.16
CA LEU A 92 5.51 7.57 2.30
C LEU A 92 5.29 9.05 2.65
N GLY A 93 5.01 9.90 1.66
CA GLY A 93 4.81 11.34 1.81
C GLY A 93 3.43 11.76 2.30
N GLN A 94 2.62 10.84 2.84
CA GLN A 94 1.30 11.17 3.40
C GLN A 94 1.42 11.80 4.79
N ASP A 95 1.87 13.06 4.86
CA ASP A 95 2.23 13.78 6.09
C ASP A 95 1.08 13.92 7.12
N VAL A 96 -0.17 13.81 6.67
CA VAL A 96 -1.35 13.86 7.54
C VAL A 96 -1.47 12.58 8.38
N ILE A 97 -0.93 11.47 7.89
CA ILE A 97 -0.98 10.16 8.55
C ILE A 97 0.27 10.01 9.43
N LYS A 98 0.07 10.03 10.75
CA LYS A 98 1.18 10.05 11.73
C LYS A 98 2.13 8.86 11.66
N LYS A 99 1.67 7.72 11.12
CA LYS A 99 2.42 6.48 11.02
C LYS A 99 2.21 5.87 9.64
N VAL A 100 3.29 5.74 8.89
CA VAL A 100 3.28 5.07 7.59
C VAL A 100 4.36 4.00 7.58
N ALA A 101 4.01 2.80 7.10
CA ALA A 101 4.93 1.71 6.87
C ALA A 101 4.72 1.13 5.47
N ILE A 102 5.81 0.75 4.82
CA ILE A 102 5.80 0.07 3.52
C ILE A 102 6.42 -1.31 3.70
N GLU A 103 5.77 -2.34 3.17
CA GLU A 103 6.36 -3.65 2.97
C GLU A 103 6.69 -3.83 1.48
N ASN A 104 7.92 -4.26 1.20
CA ASN A 104 8.34 -4.64 -0.13
C ASN A 104 9.52 -5.62 -0.06
N PRO A 105 9.63 -6.58 -1.00
CA PRO A 105 10.82 -7.43 -1.10
C PRO A 105 12.12 -6.63 -1.29
N ILE A 106 13.25 -7.21 -0.90
CA ILE A 106 14.58 -6.60 -1.08
C ILE A 106 14.81 -6.28 -2.57
N GLY A 107 15.24 -5.05 -2.84
CA GLY A 107 15.37 -4.54 -4.19
C GLY A 107 15.92 -3.12 -4.26
N ILE A 108 15.49 -2.35 -5.25
CA ILE A 108 16.02 -1.01 -5.52
C ILE A 108 15.74 0.01 -4.41
N LEU A 109 14.71 -0.23 -3.58
CA LEU A 109 14.39 0.60 -2.42
C LEU A 109 15.30 0.34 -1.20
N SER A 110 16.13 -0.71 -1.26
CA SER A 110 17.01 -1.12 -0.15
C SER A 110 18.44 -0.55 -0.26
N ALA A 111 18.70 0.28 -1.27
CA ALA A 111 20.02 0.81 -1.61
C ALA A 111 20.26 2.23 -1.07
#